data_AF-A0A8T7H1D9-F1
#
_entry.id   AF-A0A8T7H1D9-F1
#
_cell.length_a   1.000
_cell.length_b   1.000
_cell.length_c   1.000
_cell.angle_alpha   90.00
_cell.angle_beta   90.00
_cell.angle_gamma   90.00
#
_symmetry.space_group_name_H-M   'P 1'
#
loop_
_entity.id
_entity.type
_entity.pdbx_description
1 polymer ?
#
loop_
_entity_poly.entity_id
_entity_poly.type
_entity_poly.pdbx_seq_one_letter_code
_entity_poly.pdbx_strand_id
1 'polypeptide(L)' 'MASLKIVKVKSWDELPEILEPGEYEVDGVRITIAEALPREVVERHCRLGRMLAEKYGSSA' A
#
# COMPACT_ATOMS: atom_id res chain seq x y z
N MET A 1 -6.19 -12.65 18.04
CA MET A 1 -5.96 -11.22 18.32
C MET A 1 -4.58 -10.88 17.76
N ALA A 2 -4.51 -10.57 16.47
CA ALA A 2 -3.23 -10.34 15.77
C ALA A 2 -2.87 -8.85 15.90
N SER A 3 -1.74 -8.57 16.55
CA SER A 3 -1.14 -7.25 16.55
C SER A 3 -0.67 -6.96 15.13
N LEU A 4 -1.45 -6.20 14.36
CA LEU A 4 -1.05 -5.76 13.03
C LEU A 4 0.15 -4.83 13.18
N LYS A 5 1.34 -5.31 12.82
CA LYS A 5 2.54 -4.46 12.72
C LYS A 5 2.34 -3.55 11.53
N ILE A 6 2.27 -2.25 11.77
CA ILE A 6 2.28 -1.25 10.70
C ILE A 6 3.73 -1.11 10.24
N VAL A 7 4.00 -1.56 9.02
CA VAL A 7 5.32 -1.42 8.38
C VAL A 7 5.35 -0.07 7.67
N LYS A 8 6.12 0.89 8.21
CA LYS A 8 6.25 2.23 7.64
C LYS A 8 7.57 2.37 6.89
N VAL A 9 7.47 2.70 5.60
CA VAL A 9 8.61 2.86 4.68
C VAL A 9 8.49 4.18 3.92
N LYS A 10 9.61 4.70 3.42
CA LYS A 10 9.63 5.94 2.63
C LYS A 10 9.44 5.69 1.14
N SER A 11 9.96 4.56 0.64
CA SER A 11 9.81 4.14 -0.76
C SER A 11 9.30 2.70 -0.88
N TRP A 12 8.67 2.40 -2.01
CA TRP A 12 8.34 1.04 -2.44
C TRP A 12 9.60 0.17 -2.61
N ASP A 13 10.75 0.78 -2.91
CA ASP A 13 12.03 0.08 -3.05
C ASP A 13 12.51 -0.60 -1.76
N GLU A 14 12.07 -0.12 -0.60
CA GLU A 14 12.42 -0.66 0.71
C GLU A 14 11.59 -1.91 1.07
N LEU A 15 10.53 -2.18 0.31
CA LEU A 15 9.65 -3.31 0.56
C LEU A 15 10.18 -4.58 -0.10
N PRO A 16 9.96 -5.75 0.54
CA PRO A 16 10.25 -7.03 -0.08
C PRO A 16 9.42 -7.25 -1.36
N GLU A 17 9.90 -8.12 -2.25
CA GLU A 17 9.20 -8.46 -3.50
C GLU A 17 7.80 -9.05 -3.24
N ILE A 18 7.64 -9.76 -2.13
CA ILE A 18 6.35 -10.29 -1.66
C ILE A 18 6.01 -9.58 -0.36
N LEU A 19 4.86 -8.93 -0.33
CA LEU A 19 4.30 -8.28 0.84
C LEU A 19 3.44 -9.29 1.60
N GLU A 20 3.71 -9.44 2.88
CA GLU A 20 2.92 -10.29 3.77
C GLU A 20 1.58 -9.63 4.14
N PRO A 21 0.60 -10.40 4.64
CA PRO A 21 -0.63 -9.84 5.17
C PRO A 21 -0.35 -8.88 6.33
N GLY A 22 -0.85 -7.64 6.24
CA GLY A 22 -0.55 -6.62 7.22
C GLY A 22 -0.92 -5.22 6.78
N GLU A 23 -0.54 -4.23 7.59
CA GLU A 23 -0.71 -2.83 7.27
C GLU A 23 0.64 -2.21 6.89
N TYR A 24 0.65 -1.50 5.77
CA TYR A 24 1.83 -0.85 5.23
C TYR A 24 1.54 0.65 5.07
N GLU A 25 2.48 1.49 5.46
CA GLU A 25 2.43 2.92 5.18
C GLU A 25 3.62 3.28 4.28
N VAL A 26 3.33 3.63 3.02
CA VAL A 26 4.31 3.95 1.99
C VAL A 26 4.04 5.36 1.47
N ASP A 27 5.01 6.27 1.57
CA ASP A 27 4.85 7.66 1.11
C ASP A 27 3.58 8.35 1.67
N GLY A 28 3.23 8.05 2.93
CA GLY A 28 2.03 8.57 3.60
C GLY A 28 0.70 7.93 3.14
N VAL A 29 0.74 6.96 2.23
CA VAL A 29 -0.42 6.15 1.83
C VAL A 29 -0.46 4.89 2.69
N ARG A 30 -1.58 4.68 3.39
CA ARG A 30 -1.82 3.47 4.19
C ARG A 30 -2.52 2.42 3.35
N ILE A 31 -2.01 1.20 3.38
CA ILE A 31 -2.45 0.06 2.55
C ILE A 31 -2.63 -1.14 3.48
N THR A 32 -3.78 -1.78 3.39
CA THR A 32 -4.04 -3.03 4.10
C THR A 32 -3.97 -4.19 3.12
N ILE A 33 -3.10 -5.14 3.39
CA ILE A 33 -2.86 -6.32 2.58
C ILE A 33 -3.48 -7.52 3.31
N ALA A 34 -4.48 -8.16 2.69
CA ALA A 34 -5.22 -9.26 3.30
C ALA A 34 -4.55 -10.63 3.10
N GLU A 35 -3.78 -10.77 2.02
CA GLU A 35 -3.06 -12.00 1.64
C GLU A 35 -1.69 -11.64 1.05
N ALA A 36 -0.76 -12.59 1.03
CA ALA A 36 0.58 -12.32 0.52
C ALA A 36 0.53 -11.97 -0.98
N LEU A 37 0.99 -10.77 -1.34
CA LEU A 37 0.87 -10.24 -2.70
C LEU A 37 2.22 -9.72 -3.21
N PRO A 38 2.50 -9.84 -4.53
CA PRO A 38 3.69 -9.24 -5.11
C PRO A 38 3.64 -7.71 -5.00
N ARG A 39 4.75 -7.10 -4.61
CA ARG A 39 4.92 -5.64 -4.49
C ARG A 39 4.46 -4.91 -5.75
N GLU A 40 4.84 -5.40 -6.93
CA GLU A 40 4.47 -4.80 -8.21
C GLU A 40 2.95 -4.69 -8.40
N VAL A 41 2.20 -5.72 -7.96
CA VAL A 41 0.73 -5.73 -8.05
C VAL A 41 0.15 -4.66 -7.14
N VAL A 42 0.64 -4.57 -5.91
CA VAL A 42 0.16 -3.60 -4.92
C VAL A 42 0.51 -2.18 -5.37
N GLU A 43 1.74 -1.93 -5.81
CA GLU A 43 2.20 -0.64 -6.32
C GLU A 43 1.35 -0.19 -7.51
N ARG A 44 1.08 -1.09 -8.47
CA ARG A 44 0.23 -0.78 -9.63
C ARG A 44 -1.19 -0.41 -9.21
N HIS A 45 -1.79 -1.11 -8.24
CA HIS A 45 -3.12 -0.79 -7.73
C HIS A 45 -3.13 0.55 -6.98
N CYS A 46 -2.15 0.80 -6.13
CA CYS A 46 -2.01 2.07 -5.43
C CYS A 46 -1.81 3.23 -6.38
N ARG A 47 -1.03 3.05 -7.46
CA ARG A 47 -0.86 4.06 -8.51
C ARG A 47 -2.15 4.37 -9.24
N LEU A 48 -2.93 3.34 -9.61
CA LEU A 48 -4.26 3.53 -10.19
C LEU A 48 -5.21 4.24 -9.22
N GLY A 49 -5.21 3.85 -7.95
CA GLY A 49 -5.98 4.51 -6.90
C GLY A 49 -5.62 6.00 -6.75
N ARG A 50 -4.32 6.34 -6.75
CA ARG A 50 -3.84 7.73 -6.71
C ARG A 50 -4.31 8.50 -7.94
N MET A 51 -4.14 7.95 -9.14
CA MET A 51 -4.61 8.60 -10.38
C MET A 51 -6.13 8.82 -10.39
N LEU A 52 -6.91 7.86 -9.89
CA LEU A 52 -8.36 7.99 -9.77
C LEU A 52 -8.73 9.05 -8.71
N ALA A 53 -8.04 9.08 -7.57
CA ALA A 53 -8.23 10.10 -6.54
C ALA A 53 -7.81 11.50 -7.03
N GLU A 54 -6.75 11.63 -7.82
CA GLU A 54 -6.35 12.91 -8.40
C GLU A 54 -7.35 13.38 -9.47
N LYS A 55 -7.86 12.45 -10.29
CA LYS A 55 -8.79 12.78 -11.38
C LYS A 55 -10.23 13.00 -10.91
N TYR A 56 -10.67 12.30 -9.87
CA TYR A 56 -12.07 12.30 -9.42
C TYR A 56 -12.24 12.67 -7.93
N GLY A 57 -11.17 12.73 -7.15
CA GLY A 57 -11.19 12.94 -5.70
C GLY A 57 -10.97 14.39 -5.29
N SER A 58 -11.81 15.30 -5.79
CA SER A 58 -12.09 16.51 -5.02
C SER A 58 -13.08 16.15 -3.90
N SER A 59 -12.55 16.05 -2.68
CA SER A 59 -13.18 15.97 -1.35
C SER A 59 -14.40 15.07 -1.17
N ALA A 60 -14.19 13.97 -0.44
CA ALA A 60 -15.12 13.47 0.58
C ALA A 60 -14.33 13.20 1.86
#